data_AF-A0A366GZ88-F1
#
_entry.id   AF-A0A366GZ88-F1
#
_cell.length_a   1.000
_cell.length_b   1.000
_cell.length_c   1.000
_cell.angle_alpha   90.00
_cell.angle_beta   90.00
_cell.angle_gamma   90.00
#
_symmetry.space_group_name_H-M   'P 1'
#
loop_
_entity.id
_entity.type
_entity.pdbx_description
1 polymer ?
#
loop_
_entity_poly.entity_id
_entity_poly.type
_entity_poly.pdbx_seq_one_letter_code
_entity_poly.pdbx_strand_id
1 'polypeptide(L)'
;MDAVNKARNFQQGAILPMVAISLVVILGMAALALDISNAHLEKTRLQNALDAAALSAAKVLDQTANTLLADAAGHTTFDANTAAPGNAGLGDASASGNLTLVLEFSNTLNPFVPGTTPAQYVRARVDNYDVSEWFAPVLGINDLAIAGTAVAGPSPTIKTACNVVPMMACGTPGEDNYGYSRGEVEQLKIGSGTSSEVGNGNFYLIRLDGSSGGADVREAAAGKFDACLTTGEDGDIETEPGNTVGPFAQGINTRLGIYNGPVSAAEYPPDWFTEHAPYNEADYIAETAPAFNLDWYLEKYETVNPDSQLTGQPGRRILTMPVGNCDGLANGQSSVELLGFSCFYMIDKMNQAGQAVFYGQFKDDCGGSGVPGPDPGAGPGPRIIQLYKDPDTFDS
;
A
#
# COMPACT_ATOMS: atom_id res chain seq x y z
N MET A 1 12.63 89.67 0.57
CA MET A 1 12.04 88.34 0.27
C MET A 1 13.04 87.36 -0.36
N ASP A 2 14.25 87.78 -0.75
CA ASP A 2 15.23 86.88 -1.41
C ASP A 2 16.07 85.99 -0.49
N ALA A 3 16.20 86.32 0.80
CA ALA A 3 16.98 85.49 1.75
C ALA A 3 16.23 84.20 2.17
N VAL A 4 14.88 84.22 2.16
CA VAL A 4 14.06 83.06 2.50
C VAL A 4 14.04 82.03 1.36
N ASN A 5 14.16 82.47 0.10
CA ASN A 5 14.21 81.58 -1.06
C ASN A 5 15.57 80.87 -1.24
N LYS A 6 16.67 81.43 -0.70
CA LYS A 6 18.00 80.84 -0.83
C LYS A 6 18.25 79.66 0.13
N ALA A 7 17.57 79.63 1.29
CA ALA A 7 17.63 78.52 2.23
C ALA A 7 16.81 77.30 1.79
N ARG A 8 15.81 77.48 0.91
CA ARG A 8 14.93 76.39 0.44
C ARG A 8 15.56 75.51 -0.65
N ASN A 9 16.60 75.99 -1.32
CA ASN A 9 17.26 75.30 -2.43
C ASN A 9 18.40 74.34 -2.00
N PHE A 10 18.74 74.26 -0.70
CA PHE A 10 19.75 73.33 -0.19
C PHE A 10 19.18 72.02 0.41
N GLN A 11 17.86 71.82 0.38
CA GLN A 11 17.21 70.59 0.88
C GLN A 11 16.59 69.70 -0.20
N GLN A 12 16.83 69.97 -1.49
CA GLN A 12 16.22 69.20 -2.59
C GLN A 12 17.16 68.16 -3.23
N GLY A 13 18.41 68.05 -2.78
CA GLY A 13 19.41 67.12 -3.36
C GLY A 13 19.63 65.80 -2.61
N ALA A 14 19.18 65.68 -1.35
CA ALA A 14 19.42 64.50 -0.51
C ALA A 14 18.35 63.40 -0.63
N ILE A 15 17.17 63.74 -1.18
CA ILE A 15 16.06 62.79 -1.32
C ILE A 15 16.37 61.77 -2.42
N LEU A 16 16.93 62.20 -3.55
CA LEU A 16 17.26 61.32 -4.68
C LEU A 16 18.21 60.16 -4.30
N PRO A 17 19.37 60.40 -3.63
CA PRO A 17 20.23 59.30 -3.20
C PRO A 17 19.59 58.41 -2.12
N MET A 18 18.81 58.96 -1.18
CA MET A 18 18.13 58.13 -0.17
C MET A 18 17.05 57.25 -0.79
N VAL A 19 16.27 57.77 -1.73
CA VAL A 19 15.27 56.99 -2.48
C VAL A 19 15.95 55.92 -3.34
N ALA A 20 17.05 56.25 -4.02
CA ALA A 20 17.80 55.28 -4.81
C ALA A 20 18.33 54.12 -3.96
N ILE A 21 18.94 54.41 -2.80
CA ILE A 21 19.42 53.38 -1.86
C ILE A 21 18.24 52.55 -1.33
N SER A 22 17.13 53.20 -0.97
CA SER A 22 15.95 52.51 -0.42
C SER A 22 15.32 51.58 -1.46
N LEU A 23 15.26 52.00 -2.73
CA LEU A 23 14.76 51.20 -3.83
C LEU A 23 15.64 49.96 -4.07
N VAL A 24 16.97 50.13 -4.05
CA VAL A 24 17.91 49.00 -4.16
C VAL A 24 17.70 48.00 -3.02
N VAL A 25 17.53 48.47 -1.79
CA VAL A 25 17.28 47.60 -0.63
C VAL A 25 15.95 46.85 -0.78
N ILE A 26 14.88 47.51 -1.21
CA ILE A 26 13.57 46.87 -1.44
C ILE A 26 13.66 45.83 -2.55
N LEU A 27 14.32 46.14 -3.66
CA LEU A 27 14.51 45.19 -4.77
C LEU A 27 15.38 44.00 -4.36
N GLY A 28 16.43 44.22 -3.57
CA GLY A 28 17.28 43.15 -3.03
C GLY A 28 16.51 42.22 -2.09
N MET A 29 15.65 42.76 -1.23
CA MET A 29 14.78 41.93 -0.37
C MET A 29 13.74 41.16 -1.19
N ALA A 30 13.15 41.77 -2.23
CA ALA A 30 12.19 41.10 -3.10
C ALA A 30 12.83 39.96 -3.90
N ALA A 31 14.04 40.17 -4.43
CA ALA A 31 14.86 39.15 -5.09
C ALA A 31 15.11 37.95 -4.16
N LEU A 32 15.63 38.19 -2.95
CA LEU A 32 15.89 37.14 -1.97
C LEU A 32 14.62 36.38 -1.59
N ALA A 33 13.48 37.08 -1.47
CA ALA A 33 12.21 36.44 -1.16
C ALA A 33 11.74 35.50 -2.27
N LEU A 34 11.98 35.83 -3.55
CA LEU A 34 11.64 34.97 -4.68
C LEU A 34 12.53 33.72 -4.74
N ASP A 35 13.82 33.88 -4.53
CA ASP A 35 14.79 32.77 -4.49
C ASP A 35 14.46 31.77 -3.36
N ILE A 36 14.25 32.28 -2.13
CA ILE A 36 13.84 31.43 -0.99
C ILE A 36 12.51 30.72 -1.28
N SER A 37 11.56 31.40 -1.92
CA SER A 37 10.27 30.81 -2.28
C SER A 37 10.45 29.68 -3.31
N ASN A 38 11.34 29.87 -4.30
CA ASN A 38 11.67 28.85 -5.29
C ASN A 38 12.33 27.64 -4.64
N ALA A 39 13.37 27.84 -3.82
CA ALA A 39 14.03 26.77 -3.09
C ALA A 39 13.06 25.97 -2.19
N HIS A 40 12.13 26.66 -1.50
CA HIS A 40 11.16 25.98 -0.65
C HIS A 40 10.13 25.16 -1.45
N LEU A 41 9.73 25.68 -2.62
CA LEU A 41 8.88 24.96 -3.56
C LEU A 41 9.58 23.70 -4.08
N GLU A 42 10.84 23.83 -4.50
CA GLU A 42 11.66 22.69 -4.96
C GLU A 42 11.88 21.65 -3.85
N LYS A 43 12.12 22.08 -2.60
CA LYS A 43 12.19 21.15 -1.44
C LYS A 43 10.88 20.39 -1.25
N THR A 44 9.74 21.06 -1.35
CA THR A 44 8.43 20.41 -1.20
C THR A 44 8.19 19.39 -2.32
N ARG A 45 8.54 19.72 -3.56
CA ARG A 45 8.43 18.80 -4.71
C ARG A 45 9.35 17.59 -4.56
N LEU A 46 10.59 17.81 -4.12
CA LEU A 46 11.54 16.73 -3.85
C LEU A 46 11.00 15.78 -2.79
N GLN A 47 10.47 16.29 -1.68
CA GLN A 47 9.92 15.45 -0.62
C GLN A 47 8.70 14.65 -1.09
N ASN A 48 7.78 15.26 -1.83
CA ASN A 48 6.65 14.52 -2.42
C ASN A 48 7.11 13.39 -3.35
N ALA A 49 8.19 13.61 -4.13
CA ALA A 49 8.75 12.57 -5.00
C ALA A 49 9.41 11.44 -4.20
N LEU A 50 10.11 11.77 -3.10
CA LEU A 50 10.73 10.79 -2.21
C LEU A 50 9.69 9.98 -1.43
N ASP A 51 8.64 10.63 -0.93
CA ASP A 51 7.51 9.97 -0.26
C ASP A 51 6.83 8.96 -1.19
N ALA A 52 6.56 9.37 -2.44
CA ALA A 52 5.97 8.49 -3.45
C ALA A 52 6.91 7.32 -3.79
N ALA A 53 8.21 7.57 -3.94
CA ALA A 53 9.20 6.54 -4.21
C ALA A 53 9.32 5.53 -3.06
N ALA A 54 9.39 6.01 -1.81
CA ALA A 54 9.46 5.17 -0.62
C ALA A 54 8.20 4.32 -0.46
N LEU A 55 6.99 4.92 -0.60
CA LEU A 55 5.72 4.19 -0.52
C LEU A 55 5.60 3.12 -1.60
N SER A 56 5.97 3.44 -2.84
CA SER A 56 5.90 2.49 -3.96
C SER A 56 6.87 1.32 -3.76
N ALA A 57 8.12 1.62 -3.41
CA ALA A 57 9.12 0.60 -3.10
C ALA A 57 8.69 -0.29 -1.93
N ALA A 58 8.23 0.31 -0.83
CA ALA A 58 7.76 -0.44 0.34
C ALA A 58 6.52 -1.28 0.03
N LYS A 59 5.63 -0.82 -0.87
CA LYS A 59 4.46 -1.60 -1.31
C LYS A 59 4.87 -2.83 -2.11
N VAL A 60 5.81 -2.68 -3.05
CA VAL A 60 6.31 -3.82 -3.82
C VAL A 60 7.11 -4.76 -2.93
N LEU A 61 7.90 -4.24 -1.99
CA LEU A 61 8.62 -5.04 -1.01
C LEU A 61 7.67 -5.90 -0.16
N ASP A 62 6.57 -5.31 0.32
CA ASP A 62 5.57 -6.00 1.13
C ASP A 62 4.84 -7.10 0.34
N GLN A 63 4.60 -6.89 -0.96
CA GLN A 63 3.91 -7.86 -1.82
C GLN A 63 4.82 -9.00 -2.30
N THR A 64 6.13 -8.75 -2.42
CA THR A 64 7.05 -9.66 -3.14
C THR A 64 8.22 -10.15 -2.30
N ALA A 65 8.49 -9.54 -1.14
CA ALA A 65 9.70 -9.72 -0.35
C ALA A 65 11.02 -9.51 -1.14
N ASN A 66 10.94 -8.94 -2.35
CA ASN A 66 12.05 -8.84 -3.28
C ASN A 66 12.54 -7.38 -3.36
N THR A 67 13.74 -7.14 -2.81
CA THR A 67 14.33 -5.80 -2.76
C THR A 67 14.68 -5.25 -4.13
N LEU A 68 15.00 -6.11 -5.12
CA LEU A 68 15.30 -5.66 -6.48
C LEU A 68 14.05 -5.15 -7.20
N LEU A 69 12.91 -5.82 -7.01
CA LEU A 69 11.63 -5.33 -7.53
C LEU A 69 11.20 -4.04 -6.83
N ALA A 70 11.38 -3.97 -5.51
CA ALA A 70 11.08 -2.78 -4.74
C ALA A 70 11.93 -1.58 -5.17
N ASP A 71 13.23 -1.80 -5.41
CA ASP A 71 14.16 -0.79 -5.90
C ASP A 71 13.73 -0.24 -7.27
N ALA A 72 13.47 -1.13 -8.23
CA ALA A 72 12.99 -0.76 -9.55
C ALA A 72 11.67 0.02 -9.52
N ALA A 73 10.73 -0.38 -8.65
CA ALA A 73 9.44 0.28 -8.49
C ALA A 73 9.58 1.69 -7.88
N GLY A 74 10.46 1.84 -6.89
CA GLY A 74 10.78 3.14 -6.28
C GLY A 74 11.39 4.09 -7.28
N HIS A 75 12.40 3.65 -8.04
CA HIS A 75 13.01 4.43 -9.12
C HIS A 75 11.99 4.81 -10.21
N THR A 76 11.18 3.86 -10.68
CA THR A 76 10.12 4.13 -11.68
C THR A 76 9.15 5.21 -11.18
N THR A 77 8.77 5.15 -9.91
CA THR A 77 7.84 6.12 -9.30
C THR A 77 8.49 7.49 -9.14
N PHE A 78 9.76 7.54 -8.73
CA PHE A 78 10.52 8.76 -8.64
C PHE A 78 10.67 9.44 -10.01
N ASP A 79 11.04 8.67 -11.04
CA ASP A 79 11.19 9.16 -12.41
C ASP A 79 9.86 9.71 -12.95
N ALA A 80 8.74 9.02 -12.70
CA ALA A 80 7.41 9.53 -13.05
C ALA A 80 7.08 10.86 -12.36
N ASN A 81 7.49 11.04 -11.10
CA ASN A 81 7.30 12.28 -10.37
C ASN A 81 8.20 13.40 -10.90
N THR A 82 9.48 13.14 -11.19
CA THR A 82 10.38 14.16 -11.77
C THR A 82 9.97 14.58 -13.18
N ALA A 83 9.35 13.67 -13.95
CA ALA A 83 8.79 13.97 -15.27
C ALA A 83 7.41 14.66 -15.23
N ALA A 84 6.78 14.79 -14.05
CA ALA A 84 5.45 15.35 -13.94
C ALA A 84 5.41 16.86 -14.32
N PRO A 85 4.33 17.34 -14.94
CA PRO A 85 4.18 18.77 -15.25
C PRO A 85 4.34 19.63 -14.00
N GLY A 86 5.27 20.58 -14.05
CA GLY A 86 5.60 21.45 -12.92
C GLY A 86 6.86 21.05 -12.15
N ASN A 87 7.44 19.88 -12.40
CA ASN A 87 8.68 19.41 -11.78
C ASN A 87 9.89 19.52 -12.72
N ALA A 88 9.86 20.45 -13.68
CA ALA A 88 10.92 20.60 -14.68
C ALA A 88 12.33 20.76 -14.07
N GLY A 89 12.47 21.51 -12.97
CA GLY A 89 13.75 21.65 -12.26
C GLY A 89 14.28 20.31 -11.74
N LEU A 90 13.45 19.52 -11.07
CA LEU A 90 13.79 18.16 -10.62
C LEU A 90 14.11 17.23 -11.80
N GLY A 91 13.32 17.29 -12.88
CA GLY A 91 13.54 16.49 -14.08
C GLY A 91 14.89 16.79 -14.75
N ASP A 92 15.23 18.06 -14.90
CA ASP A 92 16.51 18.49 -15.47
C ASP A 92 17.70 18.10 -14.57
N ALA A 93 17.53 18.21 -13.24
CA ALA A 93 18.55 17.81 -12.27
C ALA A 93 18.77 16.29 -12.24
N SER A 94 17.69 15.51 -12.35
CA SER A 94 17.76 14.04 -12.46
C SER A 94 18.46 13.64 -13.78
N ALA A 95 18.07 14.23 -14.90
CA ALA A 95 18.64 13.92 -16.21
C ALA A 95 20.12 14.31 -16.36
N SER A 96 20.57 15.35 -15.65
CA SER A 96 21.97 15.79 -15.61
C SER A 96 22.84 15.03 -14.61
N GLY A 97 22.25 14.19 -13.76
CA GLY A 97 22.94 13.45 -12.69
C GLY A 97 23.31 14.31 -11.48
N ASN A 98 22.80 15.55 -11.41
CA ASN A 98 22.99 16.45 -10.26
C ASN A 98 22.05 16.11 -9.09
N LEU A 99 21.07 15.25 -9.33
CA LEU A 99 20.18 14.66 -8.35
C LEU A 99 20.23 13.15 -8.53
N THR A 100 20.39 12.39 -7.43
CA THR A 100 20.39 10.92 -7.48
C THR A 100 19.57 10.37 -6.33
N LEU A 101 18.54 9.60 -6.66
CA LEU A 101 17.79 8.82 -5.69
C LEU A 101 18.63 7.63 -5.20
N VAL A 102 18.66 7.43 -3.89
CA VAL A 102 19.18 6.23 -3.24
C VAL A 102 18.05 5.59 -2.45
N LEU A 103 17.83 4.29 -2.68
CA LEU A 103 16.93 3.46 -1.89
C LEU A 103 17.72 2.53 -0.97
N GLU A 104 17.39 2.55 0.32
CA GLU A 104 17.99 1.68 1.33
C GLU A 104 16.92 0.82 1.98
N PHE A 105 17.27 -0.42 2.32
CA PHE A 105 16.34 -1.43 2.84
C PHE A 105 16.75 -1.87 4.24
N SER A 106 15.81 -1.93 5.18
CA SER A 106 16.07 -2.29 6.59
C SER A 106 14.95 -3.18 7.14
N ASN A 107 15.28 -4.04 8.10
CA ASN A 107 14.32 -4.84 8.88
C ASN A 107 13.75 -4.04 10.04
N THR A 108 14.49 -3.05 10.53
CA THR A 108 14.11 -2.21 11.68
C THR A 108 13.89 -0.77 11.26
N LEU A 109 12.85 -0.15 11.81
CA LEU A 109 12.61 1.28 11.61
C LEU A 109 13.56 2.13 12.45
N ASN A 110 13.73 1.82 13.74
CA ASN A 110 14.58 2.57 14.66
C ASN A 110 15.32 1.63 15.63
N PRO A 111 16.65 1.48 15.51
CA PRO A 111 17.52 2.14 14.51
C PRO A 111 17.22 1.63 13.09
N PHE A 112 17.37 2.49 12.09
CA PHE A 112 17.34 2.05 10.70
C PHE A 112 18.71 1.49 10.33
N VAL A 113 18.77 0.23 9.88
CA VAL A 113 20.03 -0.46 9.55
C VAL A 113 19.97 -0.94 8.10
N PRO A 114 20.59 -0.22 7.15
CA PRO A 114 20.61 -0.60 5.74
C PRO A 114 21.22 -2.00 5.52
N GLY A 115 20.64 -2.77 4.61
CA GLY A 115 21.16 -4.05 4.12
C GLY A 115 20.79 -5.28 4.97
N THR A 116 19.88 -5.15 5.94
CA THR A 116 19.41 -6.30 6.74
C THR A 116 18.33 -7.10 6.02
N THR A 117 18.26 -8.40 6.29
CA THR A 117 17.26 -9.33 5.75
C THR A 117 16.50 -10.07 6.87
N PRO A 118 15.18 -10.34 6.71
CA PRO A 118 14.31 -9.81 5.66
C PRO A 118 14.12 -8.29 5.79
N ALA A 119 13.99 -7.58 4.68
CA ALA A 119 13.74 -6.14 4.70
C ALA A 119 12.23 -5.87 4.85
N GLN A 120 11.88 -4.87 5.65
CA GLN A 120 10.49 -4.44 5.90
C GLN A 120 10.29 -2.94 5.65
N TYR A 121 11.33 -2.14 5.84
CA TYR A 121 11.32 -0.70 5.69
C TYR A 121 12.20 -0.29 4.52
N VAL A 122 11.79 0.76 3.81
CA VAL A 122 12.52 1.39 2.71
C VAL A 122 12.76 2.84 3.04
N ARG A 123 13.99 3.32 2.89
CA ARG A 123 14.35 4.74 2.94
C ARG A 123 14.69 5.22 1.54
N ALA A 124 13.99 6.24 1.08
CA ALA A 124 14.35 7.03 -0.09
C ALA A 124 15.16 8.26 0.34
N ARG A 125 16.25 8.54 -0.35
CA ARG A 125 17.17 9.63 0.01
C ARG A 125 17.76 10.31 -1.23
N VAL A 126 17.86 11.63 -1.16
CA VAL A 126 18.65 12.47 -2.07
C VAL A 126 19.57 13.32 -1.21
N ASP A 127 20.88 13.10 -1.35
CA ASP A 127 21.90 13.76 -0.52
C ASP A 127 22.15 15.21 -0.92
N ASN A 128 22.05 15.52 -2.21
CA ASN A 128 22.24 16.86 -2.74
C ASN A 128 21.37 17.07 -3.98
N TYR A 129 20.74 18.24 -4.05
CA TYR A 129 20.07 18.80 -5.20
C TYR A 129 20.34 20.31 -5.20
N ASP A 130 21.09 20.77 -6.18
CA ASP A 130 21.43 22.18 -6.32
C ASP A 130 20.29 22.90 -7.06
N VAL A 131 19.57 23.77 -6.34
CA VAL A 131 18.51 24.60 -6.93
C VAL A 131 19.14 25.85 -7.53
N SER A 132 18.95 26.04 -8.84
CA SER A 132 19.38 27.26 -9.53
C SER A 132 18.55 28.45 -9.08
N GLU A 133 19.22 29.48 -8.57
CA GLU A 133 18.59 30.72 -8.10
C GLU A 133 18.55 31.80 -9.19
N TRP A 134 17.56 32.69 -9.15
CA TRP A 134 17.40 33.72 -10.19
C TRP A 134 18.15 35.00 -9.85
N PHE A 135 18.22 35.39 -8.58
CA PHE A 135 18.79 36.66 -8.16
C PHE A 135 19.96 36.54 -7.18
N ALA A 136 20.05 35.45 -6.42
CA ALA A 136 21.14 35.13 -5.51
C ALA A 136 22.55 35.17 -6.15
N PRO A 137 22.73 34.86 -7.47
CA PRO A 137 24.05 34.98 -8.11
C PRO A 137 24.63 36.40 -8.07
N VAL A 138 23.79 37.45 -7.97
CA VAL A 138 24.24 38.84 -7.81
C VAL A 138 24.99 39.06 -6.48
N LEU A 139 24.69 38.24 -5.47
CA LEU A 139 25.35 38.23 -4.17
C LEU A 139 26.49 37.18 -4.09
N GLY A 140 26.79 36.50 -5.20
CA GLY A 140 27.80 35.44 -5.26
C GLY A 140 27.32 34.07 -4.75
N ILE A 141 26.01 33.88 -4.57
CA ILE A 141 25.40 32.60 -4.20
C ILE A 141 24.79 32.02 -5.47
N ASN A 142 25.44 31.02 -6.06
CA ASN A 142 25.02 30.51 -7.36
C ASN A 142 23.90 29.46 -7.24
N ASP A 143 23.96 28.63 -6.20
CA ASP A 143 23.03 27.52 -6.00
C ASP A 143 22.73 27.34 -4.51
N LEU A 144 21.51 26.89 -4.21
CA LEU A 144 21.14 26.43 -2.88
C LEU A 144 21.01 24.90 -2.88
N ALA A 145 21.89 24.25 -2.13
CA ALA A 145 21.85 22.81 -1.93
C ALA A 145 20.69 22.42 -1.01
N ILE A 146 19.80 21.56 -1.49
CA ILE A 146 18.74 20.93 -0.70
C ILE A 146 18.90 19.41 -0.69
N ALA A 147 18.45 18.79 0.39
CA ALA A 147 18.42 17.34 0.56
C ALA A 147 17.04 16.90 1.03
N GLY A 148 16.73 15.62 0.85
CA GLY A 148 15.45 15.06 1.26
C GLY A 148 15.57 13.58 1.61
N THR A 149 14.68 13.13 2.48
CA THR A 149 14.55 11.72 2.80
C THR A 149 13.12 11.39 3.23
N ALA A 150 12.69 10.16 2.91
CA ALA A 150 11.41 9.60 3.28
C ALA A 150 11.60 8.13 3.65
N VAL A 151 10.94 7.68 4.72
CA VAL A 151 10.95 6.26 5.12
C VAL A 151 9.53 5.70 5.02
N ALA A 152 9.37 4.53 4.42
CA ALA A 152 8.09 3.85 4.34
C ALA A 152 8.22 2.39 4.80
N GLY A 153 7.14 1.84 5.33
CA GLY A 153 7.10 0.44 5.75
C GLY A 153 5.73 0.03 6.28
N PRO A 154 5.61 -1.21 6.76
CA PRO A 154 4.36 -1.72 7.30
C PRO A 154 3.96 -0.99 8.57
N SER A 155 2.69 -0.57 8.62
CA SER A 155 2.01 -0.16 9.84
C SER A 155 1.84 -1.32 10.83
N PRO A 156 1.60 -1.02 12.12
CA PRO A 156 1.01 -1.99 13.05
C PRO A 156 -0.33 -2.52 12.51
N THR A 157 -0.81 -3.65 13.05
CA THR A 157 -2.03 -4.32 12.58
C THR A 157 -3.24 -3.37 12.56
N ILE A 158 -4.02 -3.40 11.47
CA ILE A 158 -5.14 -2.47 11.27
C ILE A 158 -6.43 -2.95 11.96
N LYS A 159 -7.22 -2.03 12.51
CA LYS A 159 -8.58 -2.31 13.04
C LYS A 159 -9.65 -2.28 11.95
N THR A 160 -9.38 -1.56 10.86
CA THR A 160 -10.27 -1.46 9.70
C THR A 160 -9.55 -2.00 8.48
N ALA A 161 -10.06 -3.08 7.88
CA ALA A 161 -9.54 -3.65 6.65
C ALA A 161 -10.49 -3.39 5.48
N CYS A 162 -9.95 -2.88 4.38
CA CYS A 162 -10.65 -2.66 3.12
C CYS A 162 -10.23 -3.70 2.09
N ASN A 163 -11.03 -3.86 1.03
CA ASN A 163 -10.80 -4.85 -0.02
C ASN A 163 -10.68 -6.29 0.52
N VAL A 164 -11.49 -6.60 1.53
CA VAL A 164 -11.63 -7.95 2.06
C VAL A 164 -12.38 -8.83 1.06
N VAL A 165 -12.02 -10.10 0.98
CA VAL A 165 -12.80 -11.08 0.22
C VAL A 165 -14.17 -11.25 0.92
N PRO A 166 -15.29 -11.36 0.18
CA PRO A 166 -16.62 -11.64 0.74
C PRO A 166 -16.75 -13.06 1.30
N MET A 167 -15.79 -13.49 2.11
CA MET A 167 -15.73 -14.79 2.76
C MET A 167 -15.03 -14.62 4.11
N MET A 168 -15.60 -15.19 5.16
CA MET A 168 -15.00 -15.28 6.48
C MET A 168 -14.32 -16.63 6.72
N ALA A 169 -13.43 -16.67 7.71
CA ALA A 169 -12.90 -17.89 8.31
C ALA A 169 -13.38 -18.01 9.77
N CYS A 170 -13.44 -19.23 10.32
CA CYS A 170 -13.87 -19.49 11.69
C CYS A 170 -12.67 -19.58 12.63
N GLY A 171 -12.53 -18.60 13.53
CA GLY A 171 -11.43 -18.55 14.48
C GLY A 171 -11.86 -18.83 15.91
N THR A 172 -10.89 -19.19 16.75
CA THR A 172 -11.09 -19.36 18.19
C THR A 172 -10.80 -18.05 18.93
N PRO A 173 -11.77 -17.48 19.67
CA PRO A 173 -11.55 -16.25 20.43
C PRO A 173 -10.45 -16.41 21.49
N GLY A 174 -9.51 -15.46 21.54
CA GLY A 174 -8.46 -15.41 22.56
C GLY A 174 -7.24 -16.30 22.32
N GLU A 175 -7.22 -17.07 21.22
CA GLU A 175 -6.05 -17.83 20.78
C GLU A 175 -5.13 -17.00 19.86
N ASP A 176 -3.83 -17.26 19.93
CA ASP A 176 -2.86 -16.67 19.00
C ASP A 176 -3.23 -17.06 17.56
N ASN A 177 -3.17 -16.11 16.63
CA ASN A 177 -3.57 -16.34 15.23
C ASN A 177 -4.98 -16.91 15.04
N TYR A 178 -5.87 -16.69 16.02
CA TYR A 178 -7.23 -17.27 16.05
C TYR A 178 -7.24 -18.80 16.01
N GLY A 179 -6.14 -19.45 16.39
CA GLY A 179 -5.95 -20.90 16.35
C GLY A 179 -5.27 -21.44 15.09
N TYR A 180 -4.88 -20.59 14.13
CA TYR A 180 -4.25 -21.03 12.88
C TYR A 180 -2.72 -21.07 12.95
N SER A 181 -2.13 -22.03 12.24
CA SER A 181 -0.67 -22.13 12.06
C SER A 181 -0.24 -21.76 10.63
N ARG A 182 0.90 -21.07 10.48
CA ARG A 182 1.42 -20.69 9.16
C ARG A 182 1.59 -21.91 8.25
N GLY A 183 1.06 -21.82 7.03
CA GLY A 183 1.14 -22.87 6.02
C GLY A 183 0.14 -24.01 6.22
N GLU A 184 -0.62 -24.01 7.33
CA GLU A 184 -1.70 -24.96 7.55
C GLU A 184 -2.80 -24.74 6.52
N VAL A 185 -3.32 -25.85 5.96
CA VAL A 185 -4.39 -25.81 4.97
C VAL A 185 -5.72 -25.76 5.72
N GLU A 186 -6.53 -24.76 5.42
CA GLU A 186 -7.88 -24.61 5.95
C GLU A 186 -8.93 -24.92 4.90
N GLN A 187 -9.97 -25.64 5.33
CA GLN A 187 -11.12 -25.96 4.51
C GLN A 187 -12.27 -24.97 4.75
N LEU A 188 -12.45 -24.03 3.83
CA LEU A 188 -13.48 -22.99 3.90
C LEU A 188 -14.69 -23.45 3.05
N LYS A 189 -15.71 -24.01 3.71
CA LYS A 189 -16.85 -24.68 3.05
C LYS A 189 -17.94 -23.70 2.60
N ILE A 190 -18.16 -23.56 1.30
CA ILE A 190 -19.25 -22.77 0.72
C ILE A 190 -20.38 -23.68 0.17
N GLY A 191 -20.57 -24.88 0.75
CA GLY A 191 -21.47 -25.92 0.22
C GLY A 191 -22.58 -26.36 1.18
N SER A 192 -23.72 -26.81 0.63
CA SER A 192 -24.96 -27.18 1.36
C SER A 192 -24.90 -28.55 2.05
N GLY A 193 -23.70 -29.02 2.42
CA GLY A 193 -23.51 -30.28 3.13
C GLY A 193 -24.03 -30.23 4.57
N THR A 194 -24.38 -31.39 5.13
CA THR A 194 -25.09 -31.54 6.43
C THR A 194 -24.26 -31.26 7.69
N SER A 195 -23.05 -30.72 7.54
CA SER A 195 -22.13 -30.41 8.62
C SER A 195 -21.20 -29.28 8.17
N SER A 196 -21.66 -28.06 8.42
CA SER A 196 -20.86 -26.84 8.43
C SER A 196 -20.83 -26.34 9.87
N GLU A 197 -19.67 -25.90 10.35
CA GLU A 197 -19.53 -25.26 11.68
C GLU A 197 -20.43 -24.02 11.80
N VAL A 198 -20.79 -23.42 10.67
CA VAL A 198 -21.64 -22.23 10.56
C VAL A 198 -23.14 -22.56 10.37
N GLY A 199 -23.53 -23.85 10.45
CA GLY A 199 -24.92 -24.31 10.30
C GLY A 199 -25.32 -24.65 8.86
N ASN A 200 -26.40 -25.43 8.71
CA ASN A 200 -26.86 -25.89 7.39
C ASN A 200 -27.48 -24.74 6.59
N GLY A 201 -26.98 -24.53 5.36
CA GLY A 201 -27.44 -23.45 4.48
C GLY A 201 -26.76 -22.10 4.72
N ASN A 202 -25.81 -22.04 5.66
CA ASN A 202 -24.92 -20.91 5.83
C ASN A 202 -23.60 -21.22 5.11
N PHE A 203 -23.24 -20.34 4.20
CA PHE A 203 -21.99 -20.40 3.48
C PHE A 203 -21.13 -19.33 4.13
N TYR A 204 -19.82 -19.56 4.29
CA TYR A 204 -18.88 -18.61 4.89
C TYR A 204 -18.80 -17.26 4.15
N LEU A 205 -19.71 -16.99 3.20
CA LEU A 205 -19.87 -15.72 2.53
C LEU A 205 -20.50 -14.71 3.47
N ILE A 206 -19.94 -13.52 3.44
CA ILE A 206 -20.40 -12.39 4.23
C ILE A 206 -21.09 -11.38 3.35
N ARG A 207 -22.12 -10.74 3.90
CA ARG A 207 -22.71 -9.56 3.28
C ARG A 207 -21.75 -8.40 3.47
N LEU A 208 -21.47 -7.70 2.39
CA LEU A 208 -20.71 -6.47 2.42
C LEU A 208 -21.68 -5.29 2.30
N ASP A 209 -21.42 -4.19 3.00
CA ASP A 209 -22.31 -3.02 3.03
C ASP A 209 -22.60 -2.49 1.62
N GLY A 210 -23.90 -2.39 1.28
CA GLY A 210 -24.38 -1.91 -0.02
C GLY A 210 -24.40 -2.96 -1.15
N SER A 211 -23.93 -4.19 -0.91
CA SER A 211 -23.91 -5.29 -1.88
C SER A 211 -25.04 -6.29 -1.60
N SER A 212 -25.99 -6.43 -2.52
CA SER A 212 -27.16 -7.30 -2.33
C SER A 212 -27.45 -8.18 -3.56
N GLY A 213 -26.43 -8.87 -4.07
CA GLY A 213 -26.61 -9.85 -5.13
C GLY A 213 -25.33 -10.58 -5.56
N GLY A 214 -25.50 -11.65 -6.33
CA GLY A 214 -24.37 -12.44 -6.83
C GLY A 214 -23.42 -11.65 -7.74
N ALA A 215 -23.87 -10.57 -8.39
CA ALA A 215 -22.99 -9.72 -9.18
C ALA A 215 -21.95 -9.00 -8.31
N ASP A 216 -22.40 -8.40 -7.21
CA ASP A 216 -21.56 -7.68 -6.27
C ASP A 216 -20.58 -8.63 -5.57
N VAL A 217 -21.05 -9.81 -5.14
CA VAL A 217 -20.20 -10.88 -4.58
C VAL A 217 -19.11 -11.31 -5.58
N ARG A 218 -19.44 -11.38 -6.88
CA ARG A 218 -18.47 -11.71 -7.93
C ARG A 218 -17.41 -10.62 -8.10
N GLU A 219 -17.82 -9.36 -8.20
CA GLU A 219 -16.86 -8.24 -8.35
C GLU A 219 -15.97 -8.11 -7.11
N ALA A 220 -16.57 -8.29 -5.93
CA ALA A 220 -15.84 -8.27 -4.68
C ALA A 220 -14.86 -9.44 -4.57
N ALA A 221 -15.32 -10.65 -4.87
CA ALA A 221 -14.46 -11.83 -4.94
C ALA A 221 -13.41 -11.71 -6.04
N ALA A 222 -13.57 -10.88 -7.07
CA ALA A 222 -12.55 -10.61 -8.09
C ALA A 222 -11.52 -9.54 -7.66
N GLY A 223 -11.74 -8.86 -6.54
CA GLY A 223 -10.81 -7.85 -5.99
C GLY A 223 -11.11 -6.41 -6.40
N LYS A 224 -12.33 -6.12 -6.87
CA LYS A 224 -12.83 -4.76 -7.06
C LYS A 224 -13.82 -4.46 -5.93
N PHE A 225 -13.29 -4.29 -4.72
CA PHE A 225 -14.12 -4.00 -3.57
C PHE A 225 -13.53 -2.91 -2.69
N ASP A 226 -14.30 -1.83 -2.52
CA ASP A 226 -13.92 -0.66 -1.72
C ASP A 226 -14.54 -0.65 -0.31
N ALA A 227 -15.40 -1.61 0.06
CA ALA A 227 -15.94 -1.58 1.41
C ALA A 227 -14.95 -2.12 2.44
N CYS A 228 -15.01 -1.51 3.62
CA CYS A 228 -14.12 -1.75 4.72
C CYS A 228 -14.91 -2.33 5.88
N LEU A 229 -14.34 -3.32 6.56
CA LEU A 229 -14.87 -3.87 7.80
C LEU A 229 -14.03 -3.37 8.95
N THR A 230 -14.66 -3.12 10.10
CA THR A 230 -13.98 -2.61 11.31
C THR A 230 -14.22 -3.53 12.49
N THR A 231 -13.18 -3.90 13.20
CA THR A 231 -13.25 -4.66 14.47
C THR A 231 -13.62 -3.72 15.63
N GLY A 232 -14.56 -4.09 16.52
CA GLY A 232 -14.92 -3.27 17.69
C GLY A 232 -16.36 -3.49 18.20
N GLU A 233 -16.87 -2.56 19.01
CA GLU A 233 -18.15 -2.67 19.75
C GLU A 233 -19.40 -2.87 18.87
N ASP A 234 -19.32 -2.61 17.56
CA ASP A 234 -20.38 -2.84 16.56
C ASP A 234 -19.93 -3.80 15.44
N GLY A 235 -18.85 -4.57 15.66
CA GLY A 235 -18.14 -5.36 14.64
C GLY A 235 -18.82 -6.68 14.24
N ASP A 236 -20.13 -6.70 14.17
CA ASP A 236 -20.87 -7.88 13.73
C ASP A 236 -20.86 -7.98 12.19
N ILE A 237 -20.58 -9.16 11.65
CA ILE A 237 -20.69 -9.43 10.21
C ILE A 237 -21.90 -10.30 9.95
N GLU A 238 -22.75 -9.83 9.06
CA GLU A 238 -23.92 -10.56 8.57
C GLU A 238 -23.50 -11.60 7.53
N THR A 239 -23.93 -12.85 7.71
CA THR A 239 -23.75 -13.87 6.66
C THR A 239 -24.69 -13.65 5.48
N GLU A 240 -24.25 -13.97 4.27
CA GLU A 240 -25.10 -13.86 3.06
C GLU A 240 -25.65 -15.25 2.68
N PRO A 241 -26.91 -15.59 3.05
CA PRO A 241 -27.52 -16.83 2.61
C PRO A 241 -27.89 -16.76 1.13
N GLY A 242 -27.57 -17.80 0.34
CA GLY A 242 -28.05 -17.90 -1.03
C GLY A 242 -27.16 -18.69 -1.99
N ASN A 243 -27.64 -18.87 -3.23
CA ASN A 243 -26.92 -19.55 -4.31
C ASN A 243 -25.86 -18.65 -4.97
N THR A 244 -25.02 -17.97 -4.17
CA THR A 244 -23.98 -17.02 -4.62
C THR A 244 -22.62 -17.69 -4.85
N VAL A 245 -22.55 -19.00 -4.66
CA VAL A 245 -21.39 -19.87 -4.91
C VAL A 245 -20.83 -19.71 -6.33
N GLY A 246 -21.69 -19.78 -7.35
CA GLY A 246 -21.29 -19.66 -8.75
C GLY A 246 -20.63 -18.30 -9.04
N PRO A 247 -21.31 -17.17 -8.75
CA PRO A 247 -20.73 -15.85 -8.91
C PRO A 247 -19.45 -15.62 -8.09
N PHE A 248 -19.38 -16.06 -6.84
CA PHE A 248 -18.15 -15.98 -6.03
C PHE A 248 -17.00 -16.73 -6.70
N ALA A 249 -17.24 -17.98 -7.13
CA ALA A 249 -16.25 -18.79 -7.83
C ALA A 249 -15.83 -18.18 -9.18
N GLN A 250 -16.70 -17.46 -9.88
CA GLN A 250 -16.32 -16.68 -11.08
C GLN A 250 -15.34 -15.56 -10.73
N GLY A 251 -15.55 -14.86 -9.62
CA GLY A 251 -14.70 -13.75 -9.19
C GLY A 251 -13.35 -14.21 -8.63
N ILE A 252 -13.36 -15.12 -7.66
CA ILE A 252 -12.13 -15.54 -6.97
C ILE A 252 -11.13 -16.20 -7.93
N ASN A 253 -11.63 -16.98 -8.89
CA ASN A 253 -10.82 -17.69 -9.87
C ASN A 253 -10.11 -16.78 -10.90
N THR A 254 -10.48 -15.50 -11.00
CA THR A 254 -9.72 -14.52 -11.80
C THR A 254 -8.28 -14.40 -11.33
N ARG A 255 -7.99 -14.67 -10.04
CA ARG A 255 -6.63 -14.71 -9.46
C ARG A 255 -5.75 -15.77 -10.10
N LEU A 256 -6.34 -16.87 -10.52
CA LEU A 256 -5.67 -17.96 -11.25
C LEU A 256 -5.76 -17.78 -12.77
N GLY A 257 -6.22 -16.63 -13.27
CA GLY A 257 -6.39 -16.40 -14.71
C GLY A 257 -7.53 -17.20 -15.34
N ILE A 258 -8.49 -17.67 -14.54
CA ILE A 258 -9.65 -18.41 -15.02
C ILE A 258 -10.85 -17.46 -15.06
N TYR A 259 -11.32 -17.14 -16.26
CA TYR A 259 -12.41 -16.18 -16.49
C TYR A 259 -13.65 -16.91 -16.99
N ASN A 260 -14.66 -17.01 -16.11
CA ASN A 260 -15.97 -17.59 -16.43
C ASN A 260 -17.07 -16.59 -16.09
N GLY A 261 -18.04 -16.39 -16.97
CA GLY A 261 -19.08 -15.37 -16.76
C GLY A 261 -18.62 -13.96 -17.16
N PRO A 262 -19.25 -12.88 -16.64
CA PRO A 262 -18.97 -11.51 -17.05
C PRO A 262 -17.77 -10.92 -16.28
N VAL A 263 -16.61 -11.59 -16.34
CA VAL A 263 -15.32 -11.13 -15.79
C VAL A 263 -14.24 -11.26 -16.85
N SER A 264 -13.25 -10.38 -16.85
CA SER A 264 -12.19 -10.36 -17.87
C SER A 264 -10.82 -10.03 -17.27
N ALA A 265 -9.76 -10.45 -17.96
CA ALA A 265 -8.38 -10.14 -17.57
C ALA A 265 -8.02 -8.65 -17.67
N ALA A 266 -8.77 -7.88 -18.47
CA ALA A 266 -8.56 -6.44 -18.59
C ALA A 266 -9.01 -5.68 -17.34
N GLU A 267 -10.11 -6.14 -16.71
CA GLU A 267 -10.64 -5.55 -15.48
C GLU A 267 -10.04 -6.20 -14.22
N TYR A 268 -9.80 -7.51 -14.27
CA TYR A 268 -9.33 -8.32 -13.15
C TYR A 268 -8.09 -9.12 -13.55
N PRO A 269 -6.93 -8.46 -13.75
CA PRO A 269 -5.71 -9.11 -14.23
C PRO A 269 -5.27 -10.24 -13.29
N PRO A 270 -4.76 -11.38 -13.79
CA PRO A 270 -4.44 -12.54 -12.94
C PRO A 270 -3.29 -12.25 -11.96
N ASP A 271 -3.02 -13.17 -11.04
CA ASP A 271 -1.74 -13.17 -10.32
C ASP A 271 -0.57 -13.40 -11.30
N TRP A 272 0.65 -12.96 -10.95
CA TRP A 272 1.84 -13.35 -11.69
C TRP A 272 2.04 -14.86 -11.74
N PHE A 273 1.70 -15.57 -10.66
CA PHE A 273 1.84 -17.02 -10.53
C PHE A 273 0.49 -17.69 -10.40
N THR A 274 0.00 -18.22 -11.52
CA THR A 274 -1.33 -18.85 -11.63
C THR A 274 -1.29 -20.36 -11.54
N GLU A 275 -0.11 -20.96 -11.40
CA GLU A 275 0.07 -22.41 -11.30
C GLU A 275 -0.64 -22.96 -10.07
N HIS A 276 -1.50 -23.95 -10.30
CA HIS A 276 -2.27 -24.63 -9.29
C HIS A 276 -2.47 -26.10 -9.69
N ALA A 277 -2.78 -26.94 -8.71
CA ALA A 277 -3.09 -28.33 -8.90
C ALA A 277 -4.39 -28.66 -8.14
N PRO A 278 -5.21 -29.60 -8.64
CA PRO A 278 -6.39 -30.05 -7.94
C PRO A 278 -6.09 -30.41 -6.49
N TYR A 279 -6.79 -29.78 -5.55
CA TYR A 279 -6.74 -30.13 -4.13
C TYR A 279 -8.14 -30.45 -3.63
N ASN A 280 -8.32 -31.65 -3.09
CA ASN A 280 -9.65 -32.17 -2.75
C ASN A 280 -9.74 -32.63 -1.29
N GLU A 281 -10.93 -33.07 -0.88
CA GLU A 281 -11.22 -33.48 0.50
C GLU A 281 -10.35 -34.67 0.96
N ALA A 282 -10.02 -35.60 0.07
CA ALA A 282 -9.13 -36.71 0.41
C ALA A 282 -7.70 -36.23 0.68
N ASP A 283 -7.22 -35.22 -0.07
CA ASP A 283 -5.90 -34.62 0.16
C ASP A 283 -5.87 -33.88 1.50
N TYR A 284 -6.94 -33.14 1.81
CA TYR A 284 -7.11 -32.43 3.09
C TYR A 284 -7.12 -33.39 4.29
N ILE A 285 -7.97 -34.43 4.24
CA ILE A 285 -8.04 -35.45 5.32
C ILE A 285 -6.72 -36.20 5.49
N ALA A 286 -5.97 -36.38 4.40
CA ALA A 286 -4.65 -37.01 4.43
C ALA A 286 -3.51 -36.03 4.77
N GLU A 287 -3.81 -34.75 5.05
CA GLU A 287 -2.83 -33.68 5.31
C GLU A 287 -1.74 -33.62 4.23
N THR A 288 -2.12 -33.89 2.98
CA THR A 288 -1.18 -33.87 1.87
C THR A 288 -0.77 -32.45 1.56
N ALA A 289 0.54 -32.19 1.46
CA ALA A 289 1.05 -30.88 1.09
C ALA A 289 0.64 -30.54 -0.36
N PRO A 290 0.04 -29.37 -0.63
CA PRO A 290 -0.27 -28.95 -1.99
C PRO A 290 0.99 -28.80 -2.85
N ALA A 291 0.90 -29.15 -4.14
CA ALA A 291 2.03 -29.05 -5.06
C ALA A 291 2.55 -27.61 -5.24
N PHE A 292 1.64 -26.63 -5.20
CA PHE A 292 1.92 -25.20 -5.31
C PHE A 292 1.50 -24.49 -4.02
N ASN A 293 2.17 -24.86 -2.93
CA ASN A 293 1.89 -24.33 -1.59
C ASN A 293 2.38 -22.88 -1.40
N LEU A 294 2.09 -22.30 -0.23
CA LEU A 294 2.47 -20.95 0.15
C LEU A 294 3.99 -20.72 0.04
N ASP A 295 4.81 -21.67 0.48
CA ASP A 295 6.27 -21.52 0.44
C ASP A 295 6.80 -21.46 -1.01
N TRP A 296 6.27 -22.32 -1.89
CA TRP A 296 6.56 -22.25 -3.33
C TRP A 296 6.19 -20.88 -3.91
N TYR A 297 5.03 -20.35 -3.52
CA TYR A 297 4.55 -19.06 -4.00
C TYR A 297 5.47 -17.91 -3.55
N LEU A 298 5.90 -17.90 -2.28
CA LEU A 298 6.81 -16.89 -1.76
C LEU A 298 8.20 -16.97 -2.40
N GLU A 299 8.76 -18.17 -2.57
CA GLU A 299 10.04 -18.40 -3.24
C GLU A 299 10.02 -17.89 -4.70
N LYS A 300 8.89 -18.03 -5.39
CA LYS A 300 8.72 -17.51 -6.74
C LYS A 300 8.85 -15.99 -6.82
N TYR A 301 8.30 -15.25 -5.86
CA TYR A 301 8.45 -13.79 -5.83
C TYR A 301 9.90 -13.34 -5.56
N GLU A 302 10.59 -14.02 -4.65
CA GLU A 302 11.98 -13.71 -4.31
C GLU A 302 12.93 -13.88 -5.51
N THR A 303 12.57 -14.74 -6.46
CA THR A 303 13.40 -15.06 -7.64
C THR A 303 13.02 -14.28 -8.90
N VAL A 304 12.02 -13.38 -8.85
CA VAL A 304 11.64 -12.55 -9.99
C VAL A 304 12.76 -11.58 -10.35
N ASN A 305 13.09 -11.55 -11.65
CA ASN A 305 13.96 -10.53 -12.22
C ASN A 305 13.12 -9.26 -12.53
N PRO A 306 13.51 -8.06 -12.07
CA PRO A 306 12.82 -6.80 -12.39
C PRO A 306 12.65 -6.50 -13.89
N ASP A 307 13.55 -7.00 -14.74
CA ASP A 307 13.49 -6.82 -16.19
C ASP A 307 12.51 -7.80 -16.87
N SER A 308 11.96 -8.76 -16.13
CA SER A 308 11.04 -9.75 -16.69
C SER A 308 9.64 -9.16 -16.91
N GLN A 309 9.08 -9.38 -18.10
CA GLN A 309 7.70 -9.02 -18.38
C GLN A 309 6.77 -10.11 -17.84
N LEU A 310 6.28 -9.91 -16.62
CA LEU A 310 5.22 -10.74 -16.04
C LEU A 310 3.84 -10.21 -16.45
N THR A 311 2.92 -11.12 -16.74
CA THR A 311 1.52 -10.78 -17.02
C THR A 311 0.72 -10.90 -15.74
N GLY A 312 -0.12 -9.91 -15.45
CA GLY A 312 -0.94 -9.90 -14.23
C GLY A 312 -0.43 -8.90 -13.19
N GLN A 313 -0.82 -9.11 -11.94
CA GLN A 313 -0.48 -8.27 -10.80
C GLN A 313 0.07 -9.15 -9.66
N PRO A 314 1.02 -8.65 -8.86
CA PRO A 314 1.59 -9.40 -7.75
C PRO A 314 0.59 -9.56 -6.59
N GLY A 315 0.75 -10.62 -5.81
CA GLY A 315 0.10 -10.81 -4.51
C GLY A 315 -1.41 -11.04 -4.54
N ARG A 316 -2.02 -11.28 -5.71
CA ARG A 316 -3.47 -11.45 -5.84
C ARG A 316 -3.99 -12.74 -5.18
N ARG A 317 -3.17 -13.78 -5.05
CA ARG A 317 -3.56 -15.06 -4.39
C ARG A 317 -3.54 -15.00 -2.86
N ILE A 318 -3.02 -13.93 -2.27
CA ILE A 318 -3.13 -13.70 -0.82
C ILE A 318 -4.45 -12.96 -0.55
N LEU A 319 -5.36 -13.64 0.13
CA LEU A 319 -6.71 -13.17 0.41
C LEU A 319 -6.77 -12.62 1.82
N THR A 320 -7.13 -11.34 1.96
CA THR A 320 -7.51 -10.79 3.27
C THR A 320 -8.94 -11.22 3.58
N MET A 321 -9.13 -11.95 4.67
CA MET A 321 -10.43 -12.49 5.08
C MET A 321 -10.75 -12.08 6.52
N PRO A 322 -12.00 -11.67 6.82
CA PRO A 322 -12.46 -11.56 8.20
C PRO A 322 -12.47 -12.92 8.89
N VAL A 323 -12.14 -12.92 10.18
CA VAL A 323 -12.19 -14.09 11.04
C VAL A 323 -13.32 -13.86 12.04
N GLY A 324 -14.33 -14.71 12.02
CA GLY A 324 -15.47 -14.62 12.93
C GLY A 324 -15.46 -15.72 13.99
N ASN A 325 -16.14 -15.45 15.10
CA ASN A 325 -16.43 -16.44 16.12
C ASN A 325 -17.60 -17.32 15.68
N CYS A 326 -17.31 -18.55 15.24
CA CYS A 326 -18.33 -19.45 14.70
C CYS A 326 -19.08 -20.29 15.74
N ASP A 327 -18.75 -20.15 17.02
CA ASP A 327 -19.37 -20.94 18.07
C ASP A 327 -20.85 -20.60 18.26
N GLY A 328 -21.71 -21.61 18.18
CA GLY A 328 -23.14 -21.47 18.49
C GLY A 328 -23.99 -20.85 17.38
N LEU A 329 -23.49 -20.74 16.15
CA LEU A 329 -24.25 -20.21 15.02
C LEU A 329 -25.45 -21.11 14.63
N ALA A 330 -26.59 -20.48 14.35
CA ALA A 330 -27.85 -21.15 14.01
C ALA A 330 -28.06 -21.23 12.48
N ASN A 331 -29.01 -22.07 12.05
CA ASN A 331 -29.34 -22.22 10.63
C ASN A 331 -29.97 -20.93 10.06
N GLY A 332 -29.42 -20.38 8.97
CA GLY A 332 -29.93 -19.18 8.27
C GLY A 332 -28.95 -18.01 8.28
N GLN A 333 -29.42 -16.81 7.92
CA GLN A 333 -28.64 -15.57 8.13
C GLN A 333 -28.39 -15.40 9.62
N SER A 334 -27.12 -15.24 10.00
CA SER A 334 -26.72 -15.01 11.37
C SER A 334 -25.73 -13.85 11.41
N SER A 335 -25.80 -13.08 12.49
CA SER A 335 -24.75 -12.14 12.85
C SER A 335 -23.60 -12.90 13.51
N VAL A 336 -22.37 -12.67 13.06
CA VAL A 336 -21.15 -13.30 13.57
C VAL A 336 -20.23 -12.21 14.13
N GLU A 337 -19.77 -12.40 15.37
CA GLU A 337 -18.78 -11.52 15.98
C GLU A 337 -17.47 -11.56 15.18
N LEU A 338 -17.00 -10.40 14.70
CA LEU A 338 -15.70 -10.28 14.04
C LEU A 338 -14.56 -10.26 15.07
N LEU A 339 -13.79 -11.34 15.09
CA LEU A 339 -12.58 -11.46 15.91
C LEU A 339 -11.42 -10.64 15.35
N GLY A 340 -11.33 -10.54 14.01
CA GLY A 340 -10.31 -9.76 13.33
C GLY A 340 -10.15 -10.15 11.87
N PHE A 341 -8.93 -10.01 11.35
CA PHE A 341 -8.63 -10.33 9.96
C PHE A 341 -7.41 -11.25 9.89
N SER A 342 -7.40 -12.14 8.90
CA SER A 342 -6.28 -13.02 8.60
C SER A 342 -6.07 -13.13 7.10
N CYS A 343 -4.96 -13.74 6.72
CA CYS A 343 -4.56 -13.86 5.33
C CYS A 343 -4.53 -15.33 4.94
N PHE A 344 -5.14 -15.67 3.81
CA PHE A 344 -5.11 -17.03 3.27
C PHE A 344 -4.57 -17.03 1.84
N TYR A 345 -3.60 -17.90 1.58
CA TYR A 345 -3.13 -18.16 0.22
C TYR A 345 -4.06 -19.11 -0.50
N MET A 346 -4.58 -18.70 -1.64
CA MET A 346 -5.42 -19.52 -2.52
C MET A 346 -4.61 -20.64 -3.17
N ILE A 347 -4.88 -21.90 -2.79
CA ILE A 347 -4.14 -23.08 -3.26
C ILE A 347 -4.59 -23.51 -4.66
N ASP A 348 -5.90 -23.62 -4.85
CA ASP A 348 -6.54 -24.16 -6.04
C ASP A 348 -7.78 -23.35 -6.41
N LYS A 349 -8.30 -23.58 -7.62
CA LYS A 349 -9.55 -22.98 -8.09
C LYS A 349 -10.72 -23.44 -7.24
N MET A 350 -11.72 -22.58 -7.12
CA MET A 350 -13.00 -22.96 -6.53
C MET A 350 -13.93 -23.54 -7.62
N ASN A 351 -14.55 -24.68 -7.33
CA ASN A 351 -15.53 -25.29 -8.24
C ASN A 351 -16.89 -24.57 -8.17
N GLN A 352 -17.53 -24.39 -9.33
CA GLN A 352 -18.83 -23.68 -9.47
C GLN A 352 -20.05 -24.57 -9.22
N ALA A 353 -19.87 -25.89 -9.07
CA ALA A 353 -20.96 -26.86 -8.94
C ALA A 353 -20.62 -27.92 -7.88
N GLY A 354 -21.65 -28.49 -7.24
CA GLY A 354 -21.50 -29.48 -6.18
C GLY A 354 -21.29 -28.85 -4.79
N GLN A 355 -20.60 -29.57 -3.89
CA GLN A 355 -20.12 -28.97 -2.64
C GLN A 355 -18.95 -28.07 -2.99
N ALA A 356 -19.20 -26.77 -3.09
CA ALA A 356 -18.17 -25.81 -3.40
C ALA A 356 -17.32 -25.58 -2.15
N VAL A 357 -16.08 -26.07 -2.21
CA VAL A 357 -15.09 -25.93 -1.14
C VAL A 357 -13.97 -25.06 -1.65
N PHE A 358 -13.52 -24.15 -0.81
CA PHE A 358 -12.32 -23.36 -1.01
C PHE A 358 -11.25 -23.86 -0.03
N TYR A 359 -10.04 -24.09 -0.51
CA TYR A 359 -8.89 -24.45 0.32
C TYR A 359 -7.87 -23.33 0.28
N GLY A 360 -7.48 -22.85 1.46
CA GLY A 360 -6.48 -21.80 1.60
C GLY A 360 -5.42 -22.19 2.61
N GLN A 361 -4.17 -21.73 2.44
CA GLN A 361 -3.15 -21.87 3.48
C GLN A 361 -3.06 -20.60 4.32
N PHE A 362 -3.10 -20.73 5.65
CA PHE A 362 -2.96 -19.58 6.53
C PHE A 362 -1.59 -18.92 6.35
N LYS A 363 -1.59 -17.58 6.27
CA LYS A 363 -0.42 -16.72 6.27
C LYS A 363 -0.57 -15.72 7.41
N ASP A 364 0.44 -15.68 8.25
CA ASP A 364 0.50 -14.87 9.47
C ASP A 364 0.57 -13.36 9.20
N ASP A 365 0.94 -12.96 7.98
CA ASP A 365 0.97 -11.56 7.58
C ASP A 365 0.55 -11.32 6.11
N CYS A 366 -0.05 -10.18 5.80
CA CYS A 366 -0.20 -9.74 4.42
C CYS A 366 -0.35 -8.23 4.30
N GLY A 367 0.01 -7.71 3.13
CA GLY A 367 -0.37 -6.36 2.73
C GLY A 367 -1.87 -6.22 2.58
N GLY A 368 -2.43 -5.11 3.08
CA GLY A 368 -3.84 -4.73 2.91
C GLY A 368 -4.01 -3.22 2.72
N SER A 369 -5.25 -2.78 2.65
CA SER A 369 -5.67 -1.37 2.66
C SER A 369 -6.58 -1.14 3.87
N GLY A 370 -6.57 0.06 4.46
CA GLY A 370 -7.34 0.35 5.66
C GLY A 370 -6.74 1.43 6.56
N VAL A 371 -7.22 1.52 7.81
CA VAL A 371 -6.79 2.53 8.78
C VAL A 371 -6.17 1.83 10.01
N PRO A 372 -4.92 2.15 10.39
CA PRO A 372 -4.29 1.62 11.59
C PRO A 372 -5.06 2.01 12.85
N GLY A 373 -5.13 1.10 13.82
CA GLY A 373 -5.67 1.42 15.14
C GLY A 373 -4.77 2.39 15.93
N PRO A 374 -5.31 3.07 16.96
CA PRO A 374 -4.53 3.98 17.82
C PRO A 374 -3.49 3.27 18.71
N ASP A 375 -3.63 1.96 18.90
CA ASP A 375 -2.76 1.14 19.74
C ASP A 375 -1.95 0.17 18.86
N PRO A 376 -0.62 0.33 18.74
CA PRO A 376 0.20 -0.54 17.91
C PRO A 376 0.30 -1.94 18.53
N GLY A 377 -0.37 -2.92 17.94
CA GLY A 377 -0.20 -4.34 18.23
C GLY A 377 0.54 -5.05 17.10
N ALA A 378 1.37 -6.04 17.43
CA ALA A 378 1.82 -7.06 16.49
C ALA A 378 0.80 -8.20 16.54
N GLY A 379 -0.21 -8.15 15.68
CA GLY A 379 -1.22 -9.19 15.53
C GLY A 379 -1.32 -9.68 14.08
N PRO A 380 -1.86 -10.89 13.85
CA PRO A 380 -2.17 -11.37 12.50
C PRO A 380 -3.13 -10.41 11.80
N GLY A 381 -2.90 -10.16 10.52
CA GLY A 381 -3.84 -9.42 9.69
C GLY A 381 -3.21 -8.47 8.68
N PRO A 382 -4.07 -7.79 7.89
CA PRO A 382 -3.65 -6.83 6.89
C PRO A 382 -2.93 -5.64 7.52
N ARG A 383 -1.85 -5.21 6.89
CA ARG A 383 -1.12 -3.97 7.22
C ARG A 383 -1.14 -3.02 6.04
N ILE A 384 -1.23 -1.72 6.30
CA ILE A 384 -0.98 -0.72 5.27
C ILE A 384 0.49 -0.33 5.23
N ILE A 385 0.94 0.15 4.08
CA ILE A 385 2.21 0.85 3.96
C ILE A 385 1.99 2.32 4.26
N GLN A 386 2.80 2.85 5.16
CA GLN A 386 2.73 4.25 5.56
C GLN A 386 4.11 4.89 5.62
N LEU A 387 4.13 6.21 5.59
CA LEU A 387 5.33 7.00 5.80
C LEU A 387 5.64 7.09 7.29
N TYR A 388 6.94 7.06 7.59
CA TYR A 388 7.50 7.24 8.90
C TYR A 388 8.45 8.43 8.89
N LYS A 389 8.56 9.09 10.05
CA LYS A 389 9.65 10.03 10.28
C LYS A 389 10.98 9.29 10.19
N ASP A 390 11.94 9.85 9.46
CA ASP A 390 13.27 9.27 9.39
C ASP A 390 13.98 9.44 10.74
N PRO A 391 14.41 8.35 11.42
CA PRO A 391 15.11 8.45 12.70
C PRO A 391 16.51 9.09 12.60
N ASP A 392 17.13 9.07 11.42
CA ASP A 392 18.51 9.54 11.20
C ASP A 392 18.57 11.01 10.74
N THR A 393 17.41 11.65 10.53
CA THR A 393 17.35 13.07 10.17
C THR A 393 16.35 13.85 11.02
N PHE A 394 16.68 15.10 11.33
CA PHE A 394 15.80 15.98 12.12
C PHE A 394 14.70 16.65 11.27
N ASP A 395 14.83 16.57 9.94
CA ASP A 395 14.16 17.44 8.96
C ASP A 395 13.06 16.73 8.14
N SER A 396 12.74 15.47 8.48
CA SER A 396 11.62 14.69 7.92
C SER A 396 10.33 14.86 8.71
#